data_AF-A0A960RKI9-F1
#
_entry.id   AF-A0A960RKI9-F1
#
_cell.length_a   1.000
_cell.length_b   1.000
_cell.length_c   1.000
_cell.angle_alpha   90.00
_cell.angle_beta   90.00
_cell.angle_gamma   90.00
#
_symmetry.space_group_name_H-M   'P 1'
#
loop_
_entity.id
_entity.type
_entity.pdbx_description
1 polymer ?
#
loop_
_entity_poly.entity_id
_entity_poly.type
_entity_poly.pdbx_seq_one_letter_code
_entity_poly.pdbx_strand_id
1 'polypeptide(L)'
;MSQSDEIWRKLTAAARQAPPRGDDTAPFGFAGRVAARAFGGRRSGGAMIERLALRALSVAGLAAILALVTHLSVPASNASDDESLFTLEDPAAIVLGVTGDE
;
A
#
# COMPACT_ATOMS: atom_id res chain seq x y z
N MET A 1 -14.55 -31.86 16.43
CA MET A 1 -15.24 -31.23 15.28
C MET A 1 -15.65 -29.84 15.70
N SER A 2 -15.36 -28.83 14.88
CA SER A 2 -15.70 -27.44 15.21
C SER A 2 -17.21 -27.22 15.05
N GLN A 3 -17.79 -26.27 15.79
CA GLN A 3 -19.21 -25.91 15.65
C GLN A 3 -19.57 -25.53 14.21
N SER A 4 -18.61 -24.91 13.50
CA SER A 4 -18.71 -24.56 12.09
C SER A 4 -18.90 -25.79 11.20
N ASP A 5 -18.17 -26.88 11.46
CA ASP A 5 -18.28 -28.12 10.68
C ASP A 5 -19.66 -28.76 10.80
N GLU A 6 -20.25 -28.73 11.99
CA GLU A 6 -21.59 -29.30 12.25
C GLU A 6 -22.67 -28.49 11.53
N ILE A 7 -22.57 -27.16 11.58
CA ILE A 7 -23.47 -26.26 10.85
C ILE A 7 -23.35 -26.50 9.34
N TRP A 8 -22.13 -26.59 8.82
CA TRP A 8 -21.87 -26.87 7.41
C TRP A 8 -22.42 -28.22 6.97
N ARG A 9 -22.27 -29.26 7.79
CA ARG A 9 -22.82 -30.59 7.54
C ARG A 9 -24.35 -30.58 7.49
N LYS A 10 -24.99 -29.86 8.41
CA LYS A 10 -26.45 -29.72 8.45
C LYS A 10 -26.99 -28.96 7.24
N LEU A 11 -26.32 -27.87 6.85
CA LEU A 11 -26.69 -27.08 5.67
C LEU A 11 -26.52 -27.87 4.37
N THR A 12 -25.43 -28.62 4.23
CA THR A 12 -25.17 -29.45 3.04
C THR A 12 -26.16 -30.61 2.94
N ALA A 13 -26.52 -31.25 4.06
CA ALA A 13 -27.56 -32.27 4.10
C ALA A 13 -28.93 -31.70 3.66
N ALA A 14 -29.30 -30.52 4.18
CA ALA A 14 -30.55 -29.85 3.81
C ALA A 14 -30.59 -29.43 2.33
N ALA A 15 -29.47 -28.92 1.79
CA ALA A 15 -29.37 -28.51 0.40
C ALA A 15 -29.53 -29.69 -0.57
N ARG A 16 -29.02 -30.89 -0.21
CA ARG A 16 -29.15 -32.11 -1.02
C ARG A 16 -30.57 -32.68 -1.03
N GLN A 17 -31.36 -32.39 -0.01
CA GLN A 17 -32.75 -32.82 0.09
C GLN A 17 -33.74 -31.84 -0.55
N ALA A 18 -33.25 -30.71 -1.06
CA ALA A 18 -34.10 -29.77 -1.76
C ALA A 18 -34.63 -30.42 -3.07
N PRO A 19 -35.95 -30.34 -3.33
CA PRO A 19 -36.49 -30.77 -4.61
C PRO A 19 -35.78 -30.04 -5.76
N PRO A 20 -35.48 -30.72 -6.88
CA PRO A 20 -34.98 -30.03 -8.06
C PRO A 20 -36.01 -28.97 -8.44
N ARG A 21 -35.61 -27.70 -8.41
CA ARG A 21 -36.45 -26.62 -8.94
C ARG A 21 -36.55 -26.89 -10.44
N GLY A 22 -37.77 -27.10 -10.93
CA GLY A 22 -38.01 -27.31 -12.36
C GLY A 22 -37.36 -26.21 -13.20
N ASP A 23 -36.80 -26.63 -14.34
CA ASP A 23 -35.94 -25.85 -15.22
C ASP A 23 -34.72 -25.21 -14.53
N ASP A 24 -33.70 -26.04 -14.26
CA ASP A 24 -32.33 -25.63 -13.92
C ASP A 24 -31.61 -24.90 -15.08
N THR A 25 -32.34 -24.57 -16.15
CA THR A 25 -31.78 -23.77 -17.25
C THR A 25 -31.69 -22.32 -16.78
N ALA A 26 -30.46 -21.91 -16.45
CA ALA A 26 -30.19 -20.51 -16.15
C ALA A 26 -30.75 -19.61 -17.26
N PRO A 27 -31.45 -18.50 -16.93
CA PRO A 27 -32.04 -17.63 -17.94
C PRO A 27 -31.00 -17.19 -18.96
N PHE A 28 -31.40 -17.09 -20.23
CA PHE A 28 -30.50 -16.63 -21.30
C PHE A 28 -29.79 -15.33 -20.87
N GLY A 29 -28.46 -15.30 -21.03
CA GLY A 29 -27.63 -14.18 -20.58
C GLY A 29 -27.26 -14.17 -19.09
N PHE A 30 -27.62 -15.19 -18.29
CA PHE A 30 -27.18 -15.32 -16.90
C PHE A 30 -25.65 -15.35 -16.77
N ALA A 31 -24.99 -16.21 -17.54
CA ALA A 31 -23.53 -16.29 -17.58
C ALA A 31 -22.90 -14.95 -17.98
N GLY A 32 -23.52 -14.24 -18.93
CA GLY A 32 -23.11 -12.90 -19.34
C GLY A 32 -23.24 -11.87 -18.21
N ARG A 33 -24.34 -11.87 -17.45
CA ARG A 33 -24.53 -11.00 -16.28
C ARG A 33 -23.56 -11.34 -15.14
N VAL A 34 -23.27 -12.62 -14.92
CA VAL A 34 -22.27 -13.06 -13.93
C VAL A 34 -20.86 -12.62 -14.33
N ALA A 35 -20.48 -12.82 -15.59
CA ALA A 35 -19.21 -12.35 -16.13
C ALA A 35 -19.11 -10.81 -16.06
N ALA A 36 -20.14 -10.09 -16.48
CA ALA A 36 -20.19 -8.64 -16.42
C ALA A 36 -20.07 -8.11 -14.98
N ARG A 37 -20.62 -8.81 -13.98
CA ARG A 37 -20.49 -8.43 -12.57
C ARG A 37 -19.11 -8.78 -12.00
N ALA A 38 -18.53 -9.91 -12.41
CA ALA A 38 -17.20 -10.33 -12.01
C ALA A 38 -16.10 -9.41 -12.57
N PHE A 39 -16.24 -8.98 -13.83
CA PHE A 39 -15.28 -8.10 -14.50
C PHE A 39 -15.60 -6.60 -14.35
N GLY A 40 -16.87 -6.24 -14.18
CA GLY A 40 -17.33 -4.86 -13.99
C GLY A 40 -17.10 -4.34 -12.56
N GLY A 41 -16.85 -5.22 -11.60
CA GLY A 41 -16.33 -4.89 -10.28
C GLY A 41 -14.86 -4.48 -10.33
N ARG A 42 -14.52 -3.44 -11.11
CA ARG A 42 -13.20 -2.83 -11.08
C ARG A 42 -12.94 -2.38 -9.64
N ARG A 43 -12.02 -3.08 -8.98
CA ARG A 43 -11.69 -2.94 -7.55
C ARG A 43 -11.50 -1.47 -7.18
N SER A 44 -12.45 -0.93 -6.42
CA SER A 44 -12.34 0.40 -5.78
C SER A 44 -11.10 0.54 -4.88
N GLY A 45 -10.43 -0.56 -4.53
CA GLY A 45 -9.22 -0.56 -3.69
C GLY A 45 -7.94 -0.08 -4.39
N GLY A 46 -7.86 -0.11 -5.73
CA GLY A 46 -6.66 0.34 -6.46
C GLY A 46 -6.55 1.86 -6.59
N ALA A 47 -7.69 2.56 -6.57
CA ALA A 47 -7.75 3.99 -6.83
C ALA A 47 -7.07 4.85 -5.74
N MET A 48 -6.97 4.37 -4.50
CA MET A 48 -6.26 5.09 -3.44
C MET A 48 -4.74 5.01 -3.61
N ILE A 49 -4.21 3.83 -3.94
CA ILE A 49 -2.76 3.65 -4.19
C ILE A 49 -2.34 4.43 -5.43
N GLU A 50 -3.17 4.44 -6.47
CA GLU A 50 -2.93 5.22 -7.68
C GLU A 50 -2.88 6.74 -7.39
N ARG A 51 -3.84 7.26 -6.61
CA ARG A 51 -3.83 8.66 -6.18
C ARG A 51 -2.64 8.99 -5.26
N LEU A 52 -2.26 8.05 -4.40
CA LEU A 52 -1.10 8.20 -3.51
C LEU A 52 0.20 8.24 -4.32
N ALA A 53 0.35 7.33 -5.30
CA ALA A 53 1.51 7.28 -6.18
C ALA A 53 1.64 8.55 -7.02
N LEU A 54 0.53 9.08 -7.56
CA LEU A 54 0.53 10.35 -8.29
C LEU A 54 0.94 11.53 -7.41
N ARG A 55 0.44 11.58 -6.17
CA ARG A 55 0.86 12.61 -5.20
C ARG A 55 2.33 12.48 -4.83
N ALA A 56 2.80 11.28 -4.51
CA ALA A 56 4.19 11.02 -4.17
C ALA A 56 5.14 11.40 -5.32
N LEU A 57 4.79 11.05 -6.56
CA LEU A 57 5.56 11.43 -7.75
C LEU A 57 5.64 12.96 -7.92
N SER A 58 4.53 13.68 -7.68
CA SER A 58 4.52 15.15 -7.75
C SER A 58 5.42 15.80 -6.70
N VAL A 59 5.40 15.29 -5.47
CA VAL A 59 6.24 15.80 -4.37
C VAL A 59 7.70 15.52 -4.64
N ALA A 60 8.04 14.30 -5.09
CA ALA A 60 9.39 13.94 -5.48
C ALA A 60 9.91 14.80 -6.63
N GLY A 61 9.07 15.07 -7.64
CA GLY A 61 9.42 15.96 -8.75
C GLY A 61 9.73 17.38 -8.30
N LEU A 62 8.90 17.97 -7.43
CA LEU A 62 9.16 19.29 -6.86
C LEU A 62 10.44 19.32 -6.00
N ALA A 63 10.67 18.29 -5.19
CA ALA A 63 11.88 18.18 -4.38
C ALA A 63 13.14 18.07 -5.26
N ALA A 64 13.09 17.29 -6.35
CA ALA A 64 14.20 17.18 -7.30
C ALA A 64 14.50 18.50 -8.01
N ILE A 65 13.47 19.25 -8.42
CA ILE A 65 13.64 20.58 -9.02
C ILE A 65 14.24 21.55 -7.99
N LEU A 66 13.77 21.53 -6.74
CA LEU A 66 14.30 22.38 -5.69
C LEU A 66 15.78 22.08 -5.42
N ALA A 67 16.16 20.80 -5.35
CA ALA A 67 17.55 20.38 -5.17
C ALA A 67 18.44 20.81 -6.35
N LEU A 68 17.93 20.77 -7.57
CA LEU A 68 18.66 21.24 -8.75
C LEU A 68 18.83 22.77 -8.71
N VAL A 69 17.79 23.51 -8.33
CA VAL A 69 17.85 24.96 -8.19
C VAL A 69 18.85 25.36 -7.11
N THR A 70 18.87 24.69 -5.95
CA THR A 70 19.86 24.98 -4.90
C THR A 70 21.27 24.65 -5.37
N HIS A 71 21.48 23.50 -6.03
CA HIS A 71 22.79 23.13 -6.56
C HIS A 71 23.33 24.16 -7.58
N LEU A 72 22.47 24.66 -8.47
CA LEU A 72 22.85 25.66 -9.48
C LEU A 72 22.97 27.08 -8.91
N SER A 73 22.27 27.38 -7.82
CA SER A 73 22.26 28.72 -7.20
C SER A 73 23.31 28.90 -6.11
N VAL A 74 24.00 27.84 -5.68
CA VAL A 74 25.16 27.94 -4.78
C VAL A 74 26.35 28.43 -5.60
N PRO A 75 26.82 29.69 -5.44
CA PRO A 75 28.11 30.06 -5.98
C PRO A 75 29.19 29.18 -5.33
N ALA A 76 30.24 28.80 -6.07
CA ALA A 76 31.29 27.90 -5.57
C ALA A 76 32.05 28.41 -4.31
N SER A 77 31.69 29.56 -3.76
CA SER A 77 32.32 30.21 -2.61
C SER A 77 31.77 29.80 -1.24
N ASN A 78 30.57 29.20 -1.15
CA ASN A 78 29.96 28.80 0.14
C ASN A 78 29.88 27.28 0.34
N ALA A 79 30.48 26.49 -0.56
CA ALA A 79 30.57 25.04 -0.42
C ALA A 79 31.63 24.56 0.60
N SER A 80 32.35 25.48 1.24
CA SER A 80 33.45 25.14 2.17
C SER A 80 33.11 25.30 3.64
N ASP A 81 31.98 25.91 4.01
CA ASP A 81 31.69 26.23 5.42
C ASP A 81 30.71 25.26 6.10
N ASP A 82 29.90 24.51 5.34
CA ASP A 82 28.79 23.68 5.88
C ASP A 82 29.11 22.18 6.05
N GLU A 83 30.28 21.72 5.61
CA GLU A 83 30.81 20.37 5.89
C GLU A 83 31.37 20.25 7.33
N SER A 84 31.26 21.31 8.13
CA SER A 84 31.66 21.33 9.55
C SER A 84 30.55 20.82 10.47
N LEU A 85 29.28 20.96 10.07
CA LEU A 85 28.13 20.74 10.94
C LEU A 85 27.60 19.30 10.89
N PHE A 86 27.82 18.60 9.78
CA PHE A 86 27.44 17.19 9.60
C PHE A 86 28.55 16.19 9.95
N THR A 87 29.76 16.68 10.27
CA THR A 87 30.94 15.84 10.51
C THR A 87 31.39 15.82 11.99
N LEU A 88 30.77 16.61 12.87
CA LEU A 88 31.28 16.87 14.23
C LEU A 88 30.58 16.15 15.40
N GLU A 89 29.56 15.32 15.20
CA GLU A 89 28.96 14.61 16.34
C GLU A 89 28.88 13.10 16.06
N ASP A 90 29.88 12.36 16.52
CA ASP A 90 29.80 10.91 16.68
C ASP A 90 28.74 10.60 17.76
N PRO A 91 27.52 10.15 17.39
CA PRO A 91 26.45 9.93 18.35
C PRO A 91 26.76 8.75 19.30
N ALA A 92 27.81 7.95 19.03
CA ALA A 92 28.21 6.86 19.89
C ALA A 92 28.85 7.33 21.20
N ALA A 93 29.51 8.50 21.21
CA ALA A 93 30.14 9.05 22.42
C ALA A 93 29.11 9.53 23.46
N ILE A 94 27.98 10.09 23.02
CA ILE A 94 26.90 10.59 23.89
C ILE A 94 26.11 9.44 24.53
N VAL A 95 25.93 8.32 23.84
CA VAL A 95 25.17 7.17 24.36
C VAL A 95 26.00 6.33 25.34
N LEU A 96 27.33 6.32 25.20
CA LEU A 96 28.22 5.51 26.05
C LEU A 96 28.63 6.18 27.36
N GLY A 97 28.21 7.41 27.63
CA GLY A 97 28.35 8.04 28.95
C GLY A 97 29.79 7.99 29.50
N VAL A 98 30.80 8.13 28.65
CA VAL A 98 32.19 8.19 29.11
C VAL A 98 32.46 9.63 29.54
N THR A 99 32.03 9.96 30.76
CA THR A 99 32.57 11.09 31.50
C THR A 99 34.04 10.77 31.75
N GLY A 100 34.93 11.39 30.99
CA GLY A 100 36.35 11.42 31.32
C GLY A 100 36.53 12.24 32.59
N ASP A 101 36.76 11.56 33.70
CA ASP A 101 37.34 12.10 34.93
C ASP A 101 38.63 12.86 34.60
N GLU A 102 38.69 14.13 35.01
CA GLU A 102 39.90 14.73 35.58
C GLU A 102 39.60 15.16 37.02
#